data_AF-A0A5N6T1S8-F1
#
_entry.id   AF-A0A5N6T1S8-F1
#
_cell.length_a   1.000
_cell.length_b   1.000
_cell.length_c   1.000
_cell.angle_alpha   90.00
_cell.angle_beta   90.00
_cell.angle_gamma   90.00
#
_symmetry.space_group_name_H-M   'P 1'
#
loop_
_entity.id
_entity.type
_entity.pdbx_description
1 polymer ?
#
loop_
_entity_poly.entity_id
_entity_poly.type
_entity_poly.pdbx_seq_one_letter_code
_entity_poly.pdbx_strand_id
1 'polypeptide(L)'
;MSDISTWTIYGQSKLANIHYSRDLAQRHPEIKFISLHPGIVKTNLGTEFISDSELVVAAALKFAMRSTTVDARGGVFNALWAATSTAAKSGVFYYPVGITGKI
;
A
#
# COMPACT_ATOMS: atom_id res chain seq x y z
N MET A 1 27.81 8.24 3.01
CA MET A 1 26.36 8.22 3.30
C MET A 1 26.00 6.75 3.47
N SER A 2 25.27 6.37 4.52
CA SER A 2 24.83 4.97 4.68
C SER A 2 24.07 4.52 3.45
N ASP A 3 24.35 3.33 2.92
CA ASP A 3 23.61 2.73 1.80
C ASP A 3 22.18 2.40 2.27
N ILE A 4 21.28 3.38 2.15
CA ILE A 4 19.86 3.20 2.44
C ILE A 4 19.27 2.34 1.32
N SER A 5 18.71 1.19 1.67
CA SER A 5 18.13 0.28 0.67
C SER A 5 16.97 0.94 -0.10
N THR A 6 16.78 0.55 -1.37
CA THR A 6 15.64 0.96 -2.20
C THR A 6 14.31 0.74 -1.48
N TRP A 7 14.19 -0.33 -0.68
CA TRP A 7 13.01 -0.64 0.10
C TRP A 7 12.77 0.32 1.25
N THR A 8 13.83 0.76 1.92
CA THR A 8 13.74 1.77 2.96
C THR A 8 13.24 3.09 2.38
N ILE A 9 13.78 3.52 1.23
CA ILE A 9 13.33 4.72 0.52
C ILE A 9 11.88 4.57 0.05
N TYR A 10 11.54 3.42 -0.52
CA TYR A 10 10.16 3.10 -0.92
C TYR A 10 9.21 3.18 0.27
N GLY A 11 9.55 2.55 1.40
CA GLY A 11 8.77 2.59 2.63
C GLY A 11 8.58 4.02 3.16
N GLN A 12 9.65 4.81 3.19
CA GLN A 12 9.59 6.23 3.57
C GLN A 12 8.67 7.03 2.63
N SER A 13 8.73 6.80 1.32
CA SER A 13 7.84 7.46 0.35
C SER A 13 6.37 7.12 0.59
N LYS A 14 6.06 5.86 0.93
CA LYS A 14 4.68 5.43 1.25
C LYS A 14 4.19 5.99 2.57
N LEU A 15 5.05 6.05 3.58
CA LEU A 15 4.74 6.72 4.85
C LEU A 15 4.45 8.21 4.64
N ALA A 16 5.27 8.90 3.84
CA ALA A 16 5.04 10.29 3.49
C ALA A 16 3.67 10.51 2.82
N ASN A 17 3.27 9.62 1.90
CA ASN A 17 1.94 9.70 1.27
C ASN A 17 0.78 9.58 2.28
N ILE A 18 0.92 8.72 3.30
CA ILE A 18 -0.10 8.57 4.35
C ILE A 18 -0.25 9.88 5.14
N HIS A 19 0.87 10.45 5.59
CA HIS A 19 0.86 11.74 6.29
C HIS A 19 0.32 12.86 5.41
N TYR A 20 0.75 12.93 4.15
CA TYR A 20 0.29 13.92 3.20
C TYR A 20 -1.23 13.85 2.98
N SER A 21 -1.78 12.65 2.82
CA SER A 21 -3.23 12.44 2.71
C SER A 21 -3.97 12.90 3.96
N ARG A 22 -3.44 12.66 5.16
CA ARG A 22 -4.03 13.14 6.42
C ARG A 22 -4.00 14.66 6.51
N ASP A 23 -2.90 15.26 6.12
CA ASP A 23 -2.68 16.69 6.14
C ASP A 23 -3.59 17.43 5.14
N LEU A 24 -3.80 16.88 3.95
CA LEU A 24 -4.76 17.42 2.98
C LEU A 24 -6.21 17.30 3.47
N ALA A 25 -6.56 16.17 4.11
CA ALA A 25 -7.90 16.00 4.68
C ALA A 25 -8.26 17.07 5.73
N GLN A 26 -7.27 17.57 6.48
CA GLN A 26 -7.49 18.65 7.45
C GLN A 26 -7.62 20.02 6.77
N ARG A 27 -6.85 20.27 5.71
CA ARG A 27 -6.82 21.57 5.01
C ARG A 27 -7.97 21.76 4.02
N HIS A 28 -8.49 20.68 3.47
CA HIS A 28 -9.47 20.67 2.39
C HIS A 28 -10.65 19.74 2.74
N PRO A 29 -11.48 20.08 3.73
CA PRO A 29 -12.58 19.23 4.20
C PRO A 29 -13.67 18.98 3.14
N GLU A 30 -13.72 19.79 2.08
CA GLU A 30 -14.62 19.66 0.95
C GLU A 30 -14.28 18.49 0.00
N ILE A 31 -13.04 17.97 0.06
CA ILE A 31 -12.58 16.82 -0.72
C ILE A 31 -12.21 15.67 0.24
N LYS A 32 -12.59 14.44 -0.11
CA LYS A 32 -12.13 13.25 0.64
C LYS A 32 -10.72 12.87 0.21
N PHE A 33 -9.79 12.88 1.14
CA PHE A 33 -8.44 12.34 0.97
C PHE A 33 -8.31 11.07 1.79
N ILE A 34 -8.09 9.94 1.12
CA ILE A 34 -8.04 8.62 1.76
C ILE A 34 -6.80 7.90 1.26
N SER A 35 -6.05 7.31 2.19
CA SER A 35 -4.92 6.45 1.87
C SER A 35 -5.30 5.00 2.18
N LEU A 36 -4.81 4.04 1.38
CA LEU A 36 -5.12 2.63 1.58
C LEU A 36 -3.99 1.72 1.14
N HIS A 37 -3.90 0.56 1.78
CA HIS A 37 -3.08 -0.56 1.37
C HIS A 37 -3.95 -1.52 0.54
N PRO A 38 -3.65 -1.73 -0.76
CA PRO A 38 -4.50 -2.56 -1.63
C PRO A 38 -4.37 -4.07 -1.38
N GLY A 39 -3.47 -4.46 -0.48
CA GLY A 39 -3.02 -5.84 -0.32
C GLY A 39 -1.73 -6.06 -1.11
N ILE A 40 -1.19 -7.27 -1.09
CA ILE A 40 -0.03 -7.61 -1.92
C ILE A 40 -0.57 -7.94 -3.31
N VAL A 41 -0.58 -6.96 -4.23
CA VAL A 41 -1.16 -7.15 -5.56
C VAL A 41 -0.09 -7.74 -6.50
N LYS A 42 -0.45 -8.77 -7.27
CA LYS A 42 0.42 -9.34 -8.33
C LYS A 42 0.66 -8.30 -9.43
N THR A 43 1.74 -7.55 -9.28
CA THR A 43 2.21 -6.53 -10.23
C THR A 43 3.71 -6.71 -10.44
N ASN A 44 4.26 -6.07 -11.47
CA ASN A 44 5.70 -6.15 -11.78
C ASN A 44 6.59 -5.62 -10.63
N LEU A 45 6.06 -4.77 -9.74
CA LEU A 45 6.77 -4.23 -8.59
C LEU A 45 7.29 -5.33 -7.65
N GLY A 46 6.49 -6.38 -7.42
CA GLY A 46 6.92 -7.52 -6.60
C GLY A 46 7.93 -8.42 -7.31
N THR A 47 7.92 -8.45 -8.65
CA THR A 47 8.87 -9.21 -9.46
C THR A 47 10.26 -8.57 -9.43
N GLU A 48 10.33 -7.24 -9.56
CA GLU A 48 11.58 -6.46 -9.44
C GLU A 48 12.21 -6.63 -8.05
N PHE A 49 11.39 -6.69 -7.00
CA PHE A 49 11.87 -6.99 -5.64
C PHE A 49 12.63 -8.32 -5.55
N ILE A 50 12.02 -9.34 -6.13
CA ILE A 50 12.50 -10.71 -6.04
C ILE A 50 13.77 -10.89 -6.88
N SER A 51 13.89 -10.19 -8.01
CA SER A 51 15.08 -10.26 -8.87
C SER A 51 16.31 -9.60 -8.24
N ASP A 52 16.12 -8.59 -7.39
CA ASP A 52 17.21 -7.89 -6.70
C ASP A 52 17.65 -8.59 -5.40
N SER A 53 17.03 -9.73 -5.05
CA SER A 53 17.30 -10.47 -3.82
C SER A 53 18.21 -11.67 -4.05
N GLU A 54 19.00 -12.02 -3.03
CA GLU A 54 19.76 -13.27 -2.97
C GLU A 54 18.88 -14.50 -3.24
N LEU A 55 19.44 -15.53 -3.87
CA LEU A 55 18.68 -16.64 -4.47
C LEU A 55 17.75 -17.38 -3.49
N VAL A 56 18.20 -17.56 -2.24
CA VAL A 56 17.41 -18.18 -1.16
C VAL A 56 16.26 -17.27 -0.71
N VAL A 57 16.53 -15.97 -0.60
CA VAL A 57 15.54 -14.95 -0.21
C VAL A 57 14.49 -14.81 -1.32
N ALA A 58 14.93 -14.76 -2.58
CA ALA A 58 14.06 -14.72 -3.74
C ALA A 58 13.12 -15.93 -3.80
N ALA A 59 13.62 -17.14 -3.50
CA ALA A 59 12.79 -18.35 -3.46
C ALA A 59 11.73 -18.31 -2.35
N ALA A 60 12.11 -17.87 -1.14
CA ALA A 60 11.18 -17.72 -0.02
C ALA A 60 10.09 -16.66 -0.31
N LEU A 61 10.47 -15.52 -0.90
CA LEU A 61 9.56 -14.46 -1.30
C LEU A 61 8.58 -14.93 -2.39
N LYS A 62 9.06 -15.63 -3.43
CA LYS A 62 8.20 -16.24 -4.46
C LYS A 62 7.17 -17.19 -3.85
N PHE A 63 7.60 -18.04 -2.91
CA PHE A 63 6.71 -18.98 -2.23
C PHE A 63 5.66 -18.26 -1.38
N ALA A 64 6.06 -17.28 -0.58
CA ALA A 64 5.14 -16.49 0.23
C ALA A 64 4.13 -15.71 -0.62
N MET A 65 4.59 -15.07 -1.70
CA MET A 65 3.74 -14.31 -2.61
C MET A 65 2.74 -15.19 -3.37
N ARG A 66 3.02 -16.49 -3.58
CA ARG A 66 2.08 -17.41 -4.23
C ARG A 66 0.74 -17.48 -3.49
N SER A 67 0.75 -17.36 -2.16
CA SER A 67 -0.41 -17.62 -1.30
C SER A 67 -1.05 -16.36 -0.70
N THR A 68 -0.35 -15.23 -0.70
CA THR A 68 -0.80 -13.98 -0.05
C THR A 68 -1.19 -12.88 -1.02
N THR A 69 -1.00 -13.10 -2.32
CA THR A 69 -1.23 -12.07 -3.32
C THR A 69 -2.63 -12.10 -3.92
N VAL A 70 -3.20 -10.91 -4.09
CA VAL A 70 -4.44 -10.69 -4.84
C VAL A 70 -4.12 -10.33 -6.28
N ASP A 71 -5.03 -10.62 -7.21
CA ASP A 71 -4.93 -10.10 -8.57
C ASP A 71 -5.29 -8.61 -8.61
N ALA A 72 -5.04 -7.95 -9.75
CA ALA A 72 -5.35 -6.53 -9.93
C ALA A 72 -6.84 -6.23 -9.69
N ARG A 73 -7.73 -7.17 -10.07
CA ARG A 73 -9.17 -7.07 -9.84
C ARG A 73 -9.52 -7.10 -8.35
N GLY A 74 -8.91 -7.98 -7.57
CA GLY A 74 -9.08 -8.02 -6.12
C GLY A 74 -8.56 -6.76 -5.43
N GLY A 75 -7.40 -6.26 -5.90
CA GLY A 75 -6.79 -5.04 -5.35
C GLY A 75 -7.66 -3.78 -5.54
N VAL A 76 -8.40 -3.67 -6.65
CA VAL A 76 -9.20 -2.49 -6.98
C VAL A 76 -10.40 -2.30 -6.04
N PHE A 77 -10.89 -3.37 -5.39
CA PHE A 77 -12.06 -3.28 -4.52
C PHE A 77 -11.85 -2.32 -3.35
N ASN A 78 -10.61 -2.18 -2.85
CA ASN A 78 -10.29 -1.22 -1.80
C ASN A 78 -10.47 0.23 -2.28
N ALA A 79 -10.01 0.54 -3.49
CA ALA A 79 -10.17 1.86 -4.08
C ALA A 79 -11.63 2.17 -4.40
N LEU A 80 -12.37 1.19 -4.95
CA LEU A 80 -13.80 1.33 -5.21
C LEU A 80 -14.58 1.58 -3.91
N TRP A 81 -14.29 0.81 -2.86
CA TRP A 81 -14.90 1.01 -1.54
C TRP A 81 -14.58 2.39 -0.98
N ALA A 82 -13.32 2.83 -1.00
CA ALA A 82 -12.93 4.14 -0.49
C ALA A 82 -13.60 5.30 -1.26
N ALA A 83 -13.78 5.15 -2.58
CA ALA A 83 -14.40 6.15 -3.42
C ALA A 83 -15.93 6.24 -3.22
N THR A 84 -16.60 5.11 -2.96
CA THR A 84 -18.07 5.03 -3.00
C THR A 84 -18.73 4.86 -1.63
N SER A 85 -18.01 4.38 -0.62
CA SER A 85 -18.58 4.12 0.69
C SER A 85 -18.84 5.41 1.47
N THR A 86 -20.02 5.49 2.10
CA THR A 86 -20.34 6.51 3.09
C THR A 86 -19.60 6.29 4.42
N ALA A 87 -19.12 5.07 4.68
CA ALA A 87 -18.33 4.75 5.87
C ALA A 87 -16.84 5.12 5.73
N ALA A 88 -16.37 5.42 4.52
CA ALA A 88 -14.98 5.82 4.27
C ALA A 88 -14.75 7.25 4.74
N LYS A 89 -13.82 7.41 5.69
CA LYS A 89 -13.52 8.69 6.36
C LYS A 89 -12.28 9.34 5.76
N SER A 90 -12.37 10.64 5.48
CA SER A 90 -11.23 11.45 5.05
C SER A 90 -10.14 11.45 6.14
N GLY A 91 -8.87 11.44 5.73
CA GLY A 91 -7.69 11.46 6.61
C GLY A 91 -7.36 10.14 7.29
N VAL A 92 -8.06 9.05 6.96
CA VAL A 92 -7.85 7.71 7.50
C VAL A 92 -7.06 6.84 6.52
N PHE A 93 -6.16 6.03 7.07
CA PHE A 93 -5.47 4.97 6.35
C PHE A 93 -6.19 3.63 6.55
N TYR A 94 -6.47 2.92 5.47
CA TYR A 94 -7.17 1.62 5.50
C TYR A 94 -6.30 0.47 5.00
N TYR A 95 -6.33 -0.66 5.71
CA TYR A 95 -5.91 -1.98 5.22
C TYR A 95 -7.03 -2.62 4.38
N PRO A 96 -6.72 -3.71 3.64
CA PRO A 96 -7.69 -4.36 2.78
C PRO A 96 -9.06 -4.62 3.44
N VAL A 97 -10.08 -4.14 2.73
CA VAL A 97 -11.52 -4.03 2.98
C VAL A 97 -11.90 -3.33 4.29
N GLY A 98 -11.70 -2.02 4.32
CA GLY A 98 -12.33 -1.12 5.31
C GLY A 98 -11.77 -1.22 6.74
N ILE A 99 -10.66 -1.94 6.92
CA ILE A 99 -10.00 -2.09 8.22
C ILE A 99 -9.14 -0.86 8.47
N THR A 100 -9.38 -0.13 9.55
CA THR A 100 -8.56 1.06 9.88
C THR A 100 -7.15 0.62 10.27
N GLY A 101 -6.14 1.20 9.63
CA GLY A 101 -4.75 0.99 10.03
C GLY A 101 -4.37 1.81 11.24
N LYS A 102 -3.50 1.25 12.09
CA LYS A 102 -2.79 2.01 13.12
C LYS A 102 -1.54 2.60 12.46
N ILE A 103 -1.45 3.92 12.45
CA ILE A 103 -0.24 4.67 12.08
C ILE A 103 0.46 5.03 13.38
#